data_AF-A0A7C0U800-F1
#
_entry.id   AF-A0A7C0U800-F1
#
_cell.length_a   1.000
_cell.length_b   1.000
_cell.length_c   1.000
_cell.angle_alpha   90.00
_cell.angle_beta   90.00
_cell.angle_gamma   90.00
#
_symmetry.space_group_name_H-M   'P 1'
#
loop_
_entity.id
_entity.type
_entity.pdbx_description
1 polymer ?
#
loop_
_entity_poly.entity_id
_entity_poly.type
_entity_poly.pdbx_seq_one_letter_code
_entity_poly.pdbx_strand_id
1 'polypeptide(L)'
;MSDFKSIMNSEIARVNEALDEYLQMRVEAGKRLGPVHEFYYGNIREYLMRGGKRLRPVMVVSAYKAVREDVSLRYLYRAACSIEMLHNGSLLHDDLIDHDEVRRGGPTFHALYREWYKKHARDDNAKAIDFGMAMAVLGGDSLLNMGAQIISASELPSDIAFECLRYYQTAYQELADGVLLEMNMVNDPHVTSDTYLEMIRLKTAVLFEKSLLMGATMARASESQKKALSQFGIR
;
A
#
# COMPACT_ATOMS: atom_id res chain seq x y z
N MET A 1 5.63 23.89 14.91
CA MET A 1 4.61 23.06 14.23
C MET A 1 4.34 23.50 12.78
N SER A 2 4.49 24.78 12.41
CA SER A 2 4.32 25.26 11.02
C SER A 2 5.25 24.58 10.02
N ASP A 3 6.53 24.43 10.39
CA ASP A 3 7.57 23.95 9.47
C ASP A 3 7.43 22.45 9.19
N PHE A 4 7.12 21.66 10.22
CA PHE A 4 6.82 20.23 10.07
C PHE A 4 5.63 19.98 9.13
N LYS A 5 4.54 20.76 9.29
CA LYS A 5 3.35 20.64 8.44
C LYS A 5 3.67 21.04 6.99
N SER A 6 4.48 22.07 6.81
CA SER A 6 4.93 22.52 5.48
C SER A 6 5.77 21.44 4.78
N ILE A 7 6.76 20.87 5.47
CA ILE A 7 7.59 19.78 4.95
C ILE A 7 6.72 18.57 4.60
N MET A 8 5.86 18.12 5.52
CA MET A 8 4.95 17.01 5.27
C MET A 8 4.09 17.25 4.02
N ASN A 9 3.47 18.42 3.89
CA ASN A 9 2.63 18.73 2.74
C ASN A 9 3.42 18.68 1.42
N SER A 10 4.67 19.18 1.43
CA SER A 10 5.57 19.10 0.27
C SER A 10 5.91 17.65 -0.08
N GLU A 11 6.24 16.80 0.90
CA GLU A 11 6.53 15.39 0.63
C GLU A 11 5.30 14.61 0.14
N ILE A 12 4.14 14.87 0.74
CA ILE A 12 2.87 14.27 0.32
C ILE A 12 2.55 14.64 -1.14
N ALA A 13 2.76 15.91 -1.52
CA ALA A 13 2.51 16.36 -2.89
C ALA A 13 3.38 15.59 -3.90
N ARG A 14 4.67 15.42 -3.62
CA ARG A 14 5.62 14.69 -4.49
C ARG A 14 5.33 13.19 -4.56
N VAL A 15 4.93 12.60 -3.42
CA VAL A 15 4.45 11.20 -3.40
C VAL A 15 3.21 11.05 -4.26
N ASN A 16 2.22 11.95 -4.12
CA ASN A 16 1.00 11.89 -4.92
C ASN A 16 1.28 12.10 -6.42
N GLU A 17 2.21 12.99 -6.78
CA GLU A 17 2.64 13.17 -8.17
C GLU A 17 3.25 11.88 -8.75
N ALA A 18 4.20 11.27 -8.04
CA ALA A 18 4.82 10.01 -8.48
C ALA A 18 3.81 8.85 -8.55
N LEU A 19 2.88 8.81 -7.60
CA LEU A 19 1.81 7.81 -7.54
C LEU A 19 0.86 7.97 -8.73
N ASP A 20 0.44 9.21 -9.01
CA ASP A 20 -0.48 9.52 -10.11
C ASP A 20 0.15 9.26 -11.47
N GLU A 21 1.43 9.61 -11.65
CA GLU A 21 2.21 9.31 -12.87
C GLU A 21 2.18 7.79 -13.17
N TYR A 22 2.46 6.97 -12.15
CA TYR A 22 2.46 5.51 -12.30
C TYR A 22 1.06 4.95 -12.58
N LEU A 23 0.05 5.41 -11.85
CA LEU A 23 -1.34 4.96 -12.02
C LEU A 23 -1.89 5.36 -13.39
N GLN A 24 -1.61 6.57 -13.86
CA GLN A 24 -2.01 7.02 -15.19
C GLN A 24 -1.37 6.14 -16.28
N MET A 25 -0.08 5.78 -16.14
CA MET A 25 0.58 4.84 -17.05
C MET A 25 -0.17 3.48 -17.11
N ARG A 26 -0.66 2.98 -15.97
CA ARG A 26 -1.46 1.74 -15.92
C ARG A 26 -2.82 1.90 -16.61
N VAL A 27 -3.49 3.04 -16.44
CA VAL A 27 -4.74 3.36 -17.16
C VAL A 27 -4.50 3.37 -18.67
N GLU A 28 -3.46 4.05 -19.15
CA GLU A 28 -3.12 4.10 -20.58
C GLU A 28 -2.75 2.72 -21.15
N ALA A 29 -2.04 1.89 -20.38
CA ALA A 29 -1.79 0.50 -20.77
C ALA A 29 -3.09 -0.31 -20.85
N GLY A 30 -4.00 -0.11 -19.90
CA GLY A 30 -5.32 -0.73 -19.86
C GLY A 30 -6.18 -0.38 -21.07
N LYS A 31 -6.19 0.89 -21.50
CA LYS A 31 -6.93 1.34 -22.69
C LYS A 31 -6.63 0.51 -23.94
N ARG A 32 -5.37 0.07 -24.09
CA ARG A 32 -4.93 -0.77 -25.23
C ARG A 32 -5.57 -2.15 -25.25
N LEU A 33 -6.05 -2.64 -24.09
CA LEU A 33 -6.74 -3.93 -23.95
C LEU A 33 -8.26 -3.79 -24.02
N GLY A 34 -8.79 -2.58 -23.95
CA GLY A 34 -10.20 -2.26 -24.15
C GLY A 34 -10.90 -1.64 -22.93
N PRO A 35 -12.20 -1.30 -23.08
CA PRO A 35 -12.92 -0.44 -22.14
C PRO A 35 -13.02 -0.99 -20.71
N VAL A 36 -13.12 -2.32 -20.55
CA VAL A 36 -13.19 -2.96 -19.22
C VAL A 36 -11.89 -2.76 -18.44
N HIS A 37 -10.73 -2.84 -19.12
CA HIS A 37 -9.43 -2.62 -18.50
C HIS A 37 -9.21 -1.14 -18.17
N GLU A 38 -9.61 -0.23 -19.05
CA GLU A 38 -9.58 1.21 -18.76
C GLU A 38 -10.43 1.55 -17.52
N PHE A 39 -11.66 1.03 -17.45
CA PHE A 39 -12.52 1.19 -16.29
C PHE A 39 -11.88 0.62 -15.03
N TYR A 40 -11.27 -0.57 -15.13
CA TYR A 40 -10.62 -1.23 -14.00
C TYR A 40 -9.47 -0.41 -13.41
N TYR A 41 -8.48 -0.05 -14.24
CA TYR A 41 -7.34 0.74 -13.79
C TYR A 41 -7.75 2.17 -13.43
N GLY A 42 -8.79 2.72 -14.07
CA GLY A 42 -9.36 4.02 -13.71
C GLY A 42 -9.90 4.03 -12.29
N ASN A 43 -10.62 2.97 -11.89
CA ASN A 43 -11.11 2.82 -10.52
C ASN A 43 -9.99 2.52 -9.51
N ILE A 44 -8.95 1.78 -9.88
CA ILE A 44 -7.75 1.64 -9.05
C ILE A 44 -7.14 3.02 -8.79
N ARG A 45 -6.90 3.79 -9.86
CA ARG A 45 -6.32 5.13 -9.75
C ARG A 45 -7.17 6.01 -8.84
N GLU A 46 -8.46 6.04 -9.09
CA GLU A 46 -9.39 6.87 -8.34
C GLU A 46 -9.42 6.45 -6.85
N TYR A 47 -9.54 5.15 -6.52
CA TYR A 47 -9.46 4.66 -5.12
C TYR A 47 -8.18 5.12 -4.40
N LEU A 48 -7.02 4.97 -5.04
CA LEU A 48 -5.75 5.39 -4.43
C LEU A 48 -5.67 6.92 -4.29
N MET A 49 -6.18 7.68 -5.26
CA MET A 49 -6.08 9.14 -5.29
C MET A 49 -7.15 9.89 -4.48
N ARG A 50 -8.23 9.23 -4.04
CA ARG A 50 -9.30 9.81 -3.18
C ARG A 50 -8.80 10.43 -1.87
N GLY A 51 -7.61 10.05 -1.41
CA GLY A 51 -6.98 10.65 -0.24
C GLY A 51 -6.07 9.67 0.50
N GLY A 52 -5.71 10.03 1.73
CA GLY A 52 -4.77 9.29 2.57
C GLY A 52 -3.70 10.21 3.13
N LYS A 53 -3.21 9.90 4.33
CA LYS A 53 -2.18 10.72 4.98
C LYS A 53 -0.77 10.51 4.39
N ARG A 54 -0.59 9.49 3.54
CA ARG A 54 0.67 9.09 2.90
C ARG A 54 1.85 8.96 3.87
N LEU A 55 1.58 8.57 5.12
CA LEU A 55 2.61 8.55 6.17
C LEU A 55 3.73 7.56 5.84
N ARG A 56 3.38 6.38 5.31
CA ARG A 56 4.35 5.32 4.97
C ARG A 56 5.32 5.73 3.87
N PRO A 57 4.89 6.18 2.67
CA PRO A 57 5.82 6.66 1.66
C PRO A 57 6.61 7.90 2.14
N VAL A 58 6.01 8.80 2.93
CA VAL A 58 6.74 9.92 3.54
C VAL A 58 7.82 9.43 4.51
N MET A 59 7.59 8.32 5.23
CA MET A 59 8.61 7.72 6.11
C MET A 59 9.76 7.09 5.33
N VAL A 60 9.50 6.49 4.17
CA VAL A 60 10.59 6.07 3.23
C VAL A 60 11.47 7.27 2.89
N VAL A 61 10.85 8.38 2.47
CA VAL A 61 11.55 9.60 2.08
C VAL A 61 12.29 10.24 3.27
N SER A 62 11.68 10.25 4.45
CA SER A 62 12.26 10.84 5.66
C SER A 62 13.46 10.03 6.15
N ALA A 63 13.38 8.70 6.17
CA ALA A 63 14.51 7.84 6.53
C ALA A 63 15.68 8.00 5.56
N TYR A 64 15.39 8.15 4.27
CA TYR A 64 16.39 8.45 3.27
C TYR A 64 17.13 9.76 3.60
N LYS A 65 16.37 10.85 3.79
CA LYS A 65 16.91 12.20 4.04
C LYS A 65 17.64 12.31 5.38
N ALA A 66 17.27 11.49 6.37
CA ALA A 66 17.97 11.43 7.65
C ALA A 66 19.40 10.85 7.52
N VAL A 67 19.69 10.14 6.43
CA VAL A 67 20.99 9.51 6.17
C VAL A 67 21.76 10.25 5.08
N ARG A 68 21.08 10.75 4.03
CA ARG A 68 21.72 11.36 2.86
C ARG A 68 20.87 12.48 2.24
N GLU A 69 21.54 13.56 1.82
CA GLU A 69 20.88 14.74 1.25
C GLU A 69 20.82 14.79 -0.30
N ASP A 70 21.70 14.09 -1.04
CA ASP A 70 22.04 14.47 -2.44
C ASP A 70 21.47 13.62 -3.60
N VAL A 71 20.67 12.57 -3.36
CA VAL A 71 20.27 11.66 -4.46
C VAL A 71 19.03 12.12 -5.21
N SER A 72 18.98 11.75 -6.50
CA SER A 72 17.81 11.88 -7.37
C SER A 72 16.53 11.44 -6.66
N LEU A 73 15.75 12.44 -6.25
CA LEU A 73 14.53 12.24 -5.49
C LEU A 73 13.46 11.49 -6.29
N ARG A 74 13.54 11.49 -7.64
CA ARG A 74 12.53 10.83 -8.49
C ARG A 74 12.45 9.31 -8.25
N TYR A 75 13.60 8.63 -8.17
CA TYR A 75 13.62 7.19 -7.90
C TYR A 75 13.17 6.87 -6.47
N LEU A 76 13.48 7.76 -5.53
CA LEU A 76 13.02 7.67 -4.15
C LEU A 76 11.51 7.75 -4.03
N TYR A 77 10.85 8.76 -4.62
CA TYR A 77 9.39 8.86 -4.55
C TYR A 77 8.69 7.71 -5.28
N ARG A 78 9.23 7.27 -6.42
CA ARG A 78 8.71 6.06 -7.11
C ARG A 78 8.83 4.83 -6.22
N ALA A 79 10.01 4.54 -5.66
CA ALA A 79 10.20 3.40 -4.77
C ALA A 79 9.31 3.51 -3.52
N ALA A 80 9.10 4.70 -2.97
CA ALA A 80 8.19 4.93 -1.85
C ALA A 80 6.73 4.58 -2.18
N CYS A 81 6.31 4.77 -3.44
CA CYS A 81 4.96 4.37 -3.89
C CYS A 81 4.74 2.85 -3.80
N SER A 82 5.79 2.02 -3.79
CA SER A 82 5.62 0.57 -3.63
C SER A 82 4.91 0.21 -2.32
N ILE A 83 5.33 0.81 -1.21
CA ILE A 83 4.69 0.59 0.10
C ILE A 83 3.26 1.15 0.14
N GLU A 84 2.99 2.25 -0.55
CA GLU A 84 1.63 2.78 -0.65
C GLU A 84 0.74 1.82 -1.47
N MET A 85 1.26 1.16 -2.50
CA MET A 85 0.55 0.09 -3.22
C MET A 85 0.27 -1.10 -2.30
N LEU A 86 1.26 -1.56 -1.53
CA LEU A 86 1.07 -2.65 -0.56
C LEU A 86 -0.03 -2.29 0.43
N HIS A 87 0.05 -1.10 1.03
CA HIS A 87 -0.92 -0.64 2.02
C HIS A 87 -2.34 -0.56 1.43
N ASN A 88 -2.52 0.02 0.24
CA ASN A 88 -3.85 0.10 -0.35
C ASN A 88 -4.33 -1.28 -0.84
N GLY A 89 -3.42 -2.16 -1.29
CA GLY A 89 -3.74 -3.55 -1.60
C GLY A 89 -4.31 -4.30 -0.39
N SER A 90 -3.68 -4.15 0.78
CA SER A 90 -4.21 -4.73 2.02
C SER A 90 -5.56 -4.12 2.40
N LEU A 91 -5.76 -2.80 2.22
CA LEU A 91 -7.05 -2.16 2.50
C LEU A 91 -8.18 -2.66 1.58
N LEU A 92 -7.91 -3.00 0.32
CA LEU A 92 -8.93 -3.59 -0.55
C LEU A 92 -9.37 -4.97 -0.07
N HIS A 93 -8.43 -5.77 0.43
CA HIS A 93 -8.73 -7.08 1.03
C HIS A 93 -9.44 -6.92 2.38
N ASP A 94 -8.96 -6.04 3.26
CA ASP A 94 -9.60 -5.73 4.55
C ASP A 94 -11.03 -5.20 4.34
N ASP A 95 -11.26 -4.29 3.38
CA ASP A 95 -12.60 -3.79 3.03
C ASP A 95 -13.59 -4.93 2.74
N LEU A 96 -13.12 -5.97 2.06
CA LEU A 96 -13.93 -7.14 1.74
C LEU A 96 -14.15 -8.03 2.98
N ILE A 97 -13.11 -8.27 3.78
CA ILE A 97 -13.15 -9.08 5.00
C ILE A 97 -14.10 -8.46 6.04
N ASP A 98 -14.00 -7.14 6.23
CA ASP A 98 -14.77 -6.37 7.21
C ASP A 98 -16.18 -6.00 6.71
N HIS A 99 -16.50 -6.30 5.44
CA HIS A 99 -17.74 -5.92 4.77
C HIS A 99 -18.00 -4.40 4.74
N ASP A 100 -16.92 -3.61 4.62
CA ASP A 100 -16.99 -2.14 4.53
C ASP A 100 -17.55 -1.69 3.17
N GLU A 101 -18.63 -0.92 3.17
CA GLU A 101 -19.24 -0.41 1.93
C GLU A 101 -18.61 0.91 1.44
N VAL A 102 -17.97 1.66 2.34
CA VAL A 102 -17.44 3.01 2.07
C VAL A 102 -16.05 3.18 2.67
N ARG A 103 -15.11 3.71 1.89
CA ARG A 103 -13.80 4.15 2.36
C ARG A 103 -13.43 5.52 1.80
N ARG A 104 -12.95 6.40 2.69
CA ARG A 104 -12.53 7.78 2.36
C ARG A 104 -13.61 8.56 1.58
N GLY A 105 -14.88 8.36 1.92
CA GLY A 105 -16.02 9.05 1.32
C GLY A 105 -16.50 8.49 -0.03
N GLY A 106 -15.88 7.43 -0.56
CA GLY A 106 -16.33 6.74 -1.77
C GLY A 106 -16.59 5.24 -1.56
N PRO A 107 -17.20 4.53 -2.51
CA PRO A 107 -17.51 3.11 -2.38
C PRO A 107 -16.23 2.27 -2.31
N THR A 108 -16.22 1.21 -1.49
CA THR A 108 -15.15 0.21 -1.55
C THR A 108 -15.18 -0.55 -2.87
N PHE A 109 -14.10 -1.27 -3.19
CA PHE A 109 -13.96 -1.93 -4.48
C PHE A 109 -15.06 -2.98 -4.69
N HIS A 110 -15.38 -3.81 -3.69
CA HIS A 110 -16.42 -4.81 -3.82
C HIS A 110 -17.81 -4.19 -3.99
N ALA A 111 -18.11 -3.11 -3.26
CA ALA A 111 -19.37 -2.37 -3.37
C ALA A 111 -19.54 -1.76 -4.76
N LEU A 112 -18.49 -1.09 -5.26
CA LEU A 112 -18.47 -0.47 -6.58
C LEU A 112 -18.78 -1.48 -7.69
N TYR A 113 -18.09 -2.62 -7.71
CA TYR A 113 -18.25 -3.60 -8.79
C TYR A 113 -19.53 -4.41 -8.67
N ARG A 114 -20.06 -4.62 -7.46
CA ARG A 114 -21.40 -5.17 -7.25
C ARG A 114 -22.47 -4.28 -7.89
N GLU A 115 -22.41 -2.97 -7.65
CA GLU A 115 -23.36 -2.02 -8.26
C GLU A 115 -23.13 -1.83 -9.75
N TRP A 116 -21.88 -1.92 -10.22
CA TRP A 116 -21.59 -1.95 -11.66
C TRP A 116 -22.23 -3.18 -12.32
N TYR A 117 -22.11 -4.37 -11.72
CA TYR A 117 -22.69 -5.60 -12.26
C TYR A 117 -24.21 -5.50 -12.38
N LYS A 118 -24.90 -5.04 -11.32
CA LYS A 118 -26.36 -4.86 -11.33
C LYS A 118 -26.85 -3.96 -12.47
N LYS A 119 -26.05 -2.96 -12.86
CA LYS A 119 -26.40 -2.02 -13.95
C LYS A 119 -26.13 -2.56 -15.36
N HIS A 120 -25.23 -3.53 -15.51
CA HIS A 120 -24.72 -3.97 -16.82
C HIS A 120 -25.00 -5.44 -17.14
N ALA A 121 -25.42 -6.24 -16.15
CA ALA A 121 -25.73 -7.66 -16.29
C ALA A 121 -27.19 -7.95 -15.92
N ARG A 122 -27.56 -9.24 -15.88
CA ARG A 122 -28.89 -9.67 -15.44
C ARG A 122 -29.11 -9.33 -13.96
N ASP A 123 -30.36 -9.07 -13.61
CA ASP A 123 -30.79 -8.84 -12.22
C ASP A 123 -30.68 -10.12 -11.39
N ASP A 124 -29.45 -10.38 -10.91
CA ASP A 124 -29.07 -11.52 -10.07
C ASP A 124 -28.18 -11.01 -8.94
N ASN A 125 -28.79 -10.80 -7.77
CA ASN A 125 -28.11 -10.18 -6.63
C ASN A 125 -26.96 -11.04 -6.10
N ALA A 126 -27.09 -12.37 -6.15
CA ALA A 126 -26.03 -13.27 -5.70
C ALA A 126 -24.80 -13.15 -6.61
N LYS A 127 -24.99 -13.17 -7.93
CA LYS A 127 -23.88 -12.98 -8.88
C LYS A 127 -23.25 -11.59 -8.80
N ALA A 128 -24.04 -10.56 -8.49
CA ALA A 128 -23.50 -9.23 -8.28
C ALA A 128 -22.55 -9.18 -7.07
N ILE A 129 -22.93 -9.84 -5.97
CA ILE A 129 -22.09 -9.96 -4.77
C ILE A 129 -20.81 -10.72 -5.12
N ASP A 130 -20.91 -11.90 -5.71
CA ASP A 130 -19.75 -12.72 -6.10
C ASP A 130 -18.80 -11.95 -7.02
N PHE A 131 -19.34 -11.21 -7.99
CA PHE A 131 -18.56 -10.37 -8.90
C PHE A 131 -17.85 -9.24 -8.13
N GLY A 132 -18.54 -8.55 -7.22
CA GLY A 132 -17.93 -7.54 -6.36
C GLY A 132 -16.76 -8.10 -5.55
N MET A 133 -16.95 -9.27 -4.92
CA MET A 133 -15.91 -9.96 -4.16
C MET A 133 -14.71 -10.29 -5.04
N ALA A 134 -14.93 -10.90 -6.21
CA ALA A 134 -13.88 -11.23 -7.15
C ALA A 134 -13.07 -10.00 -7.58
N MET A 135 -13.74 -8.87 -7.82
CA MET A 135 -13.07 -7.64 -8.21
C MET A 135 -12.26 -7.01 -7.07
N ALA A 136 -12.68 -7.13 -5.81
CA ALA A 136 -11.88 -6.70 -4.67
C ALA A 136 -10.64 -7.56 -4.46
N VAL A 137 -10.75 -8.89 -4.59
CA VAL A 137 -9.60 -9.81 -4.55
C VAL A 137 -8.59 -9.45 -5.64
N LEU A 138 -9.06 -9.35 -6.90
CA LEU A 138 -8.22 -8.96 -8.03
C LEU A 138 -7.60 -7.57 -7.85
N GLY A 139 -8.34 -6.62 -7.28
CA GLY A 139 -7.88 -5.28 -6.98
C GLY A 139 -6.71 -5.29 -5.99
N GLY A 140 -6.85 -6.01 -4.87
CA GLY A 140 -5.78 -6.15 -3.90
C GLY A 140 -4.55 -6.85 -4.50
N ASP A 141 -4.74 -7.97 -5.20
CA ASP A 141 -3.65 -8.71 -5.87
C ASP A 141 -2.91 -7.84 -6.90
N SER A 142 -3.67 -7.05 -7.67
CA SER A 142 -3.11 -6.12 -8.65
C SER A 142 -2.21 -5.10 -7.97
N LEU A 143 -2.64 -4.52 -6.85
CA LEU A 143 -1.87 -3.52 -6.10
C LEU A 143 -0.64 -4.15 -5.44
N LEU A 144 -0.77 -5.31 -4.82
CA LEU A 144 0.35 -6.04 -4.25
C LEU A 144 1.42 -6.37 -5.31
N ASN A 145 0.99 -6.80 -6.50
CA ASN A 145 1.92 -7.04 -7.60
C ASN A 145 2.50 -5.74 -8.17
N MET A 146 1.71 -4.68 -8.32
CA MET A 146 2.20 -3.36 -8.77
C MET A 146 3.25 -2.78 -7.83
N GLY A 147 3.09 -2.94 -6.52
CA GLY A 147 4.08 -2.49 -5.55
C GLY A 147 5.43 -3.18 -5.73
N ALA A 148 5.43 -4.51 -5.90
CA ALA A 148 6.64 -5.26 -6.22
C ALA A 148 7.25 -4.85 -7.58
N GLN A 149 6.41 -4.64 -8.60
CA GLN A 149 6.83 -4.17 -9.93
C GLN A 149 7.49 -2.78 -9.89
N ILE A 150 7.01 -1.88 -9.05
CA ILE A 150 7.64 -0.56 -8.85
C ILE A 150 9.08 -0.70 -8.38
N ILE A 151 9.38 -1.67 -7.51
CA ILE A 151 10.73 -1.92 -7.01
C ILE A 151 11.58 -2.60 -8.09
N SER A 152 11.07 -3.65 -8.73
CA SER A 152 11.84 -4.41 -9.72
C SER A 152 12.10 -3.64 -11.02
N ALA A 153 11.21 -2.73 -11.39
CA ALA A 153 11.39 -1.77 -12.48
C ALA A 153 12.03 -0.45 -12.04
N SER A 154 12.47 -0.35 -10.78
CA SER A 154 13.20 0.83 -10.32
C SER A 154 14.60 0.84 -10.93
N GLU A 155 15.10 2.02 -11.28
CA GLU A 155 16.49 2.20 -11.73
C GLU A 155 17.47 2.22 -10.53
N LEU A 156 17.15 1.50 -9.45
CA LEU A 156 18.01 1.36 -8.29
C LEU A 156 19.14 0.34 -8.57
N PRO A 157 20.31 0.50 -7.93
CA PRO A 157 21.33 -0.55 -7.91
C PRO A 157 20.73 -1.90 -7.49
N SER A 158 21.17 -3.00 -8.12
CA SER A 158 20.56 -4.32 -7.95
C SER A 158 20.58 -4.82 -6.50
N ASP A 159 21.63 -4.51 -5.75
CA ASP A 159 21.74 -4.82 -4.31
C ASP A 159 20.66 -4.09 -3.49
N ILE A 160 20.43 -2.82 -3.80
CA ILE A 160 19.42 -1.98 -3.14
C ILE A 160 18.01 -2.43 -3.51
N ALA A 161 17.75 -2.68 -4.80
CA ALA A 161 16.45 -3.14 -5.29
C ALA A 161 16.06 -4.50 -4.68
N PHE A 162 17.02 -5.43 -4.60
CA PHE A 162 16.83 -6.74 -3.98
C PHE A 162 16.44 -6.62 -2.50
N GLU A 163 17.18 -5.83 -1.72
CA GLU A 163 16.88 -5.62 -0.31
C GLU A 163 15.53 -4.90 -0.09
N CYS A 164 15.19 -3.93 -0.93
CA CYS A 164 13.89 -3.27 -0.89
C CYS A 164 12.75 -4.25 -1.18
N LEU A 165 12.91 -5.12 -2.18
CA LEU A 165 11.92 -6.15 -2.50
C LEU A 165 11.79 -7.18 -1.37
N ARG A 166 12.90 -7.54 -0.72
CA ARG A 166 12.89 -8.41 0.47
C ARG A 166 12.08 -7.77 1.61
N TYR A 167 12.29 -6.49 1.90
CA TYR A 167 11.48 -5.79 2.90
C TYR A 167 10.01 -5.71 2.51
N TYR A 168 9.70 -5.45 1.25
CA TYR A 168 8.34 -5.43 0.74
C TYR A 168 7.63 -6.77 0.96
N GLN A 169 8.29 -7.88 0.61
CA GLN A 169 7.76 -9.23 0.76
C GLN A 169 7.61 -9.62 2.23
N THR A 170 8.60 -9.31 3.07
CA THR A 170 8.50 -9.54 4.52
C THR A 170 7.35 -8.72 5.12
N ALA A 171 7.18 -7.46 4.72
CA ALA A 171 6.09 -6.63 5.22
C ALA A 171 4.72 -7.21 4.85
N TYR A 172 4.56 -7.70 3.61
CA TYR A 172 3.32 -8.33 3.19
C TYR A 172 3.03 -9.63 3.97
N GLN A 173 4.04 -10.49 4.16
CA GLN A 173 3.91 -11.71 4.94
C GLN A 173 3.50 -11.40 6.39
N GLU A 174 4.24 -10.51 7.06
CA GLU A 174 3.95 -10.11 8.45
C GLU A 174 2.57 -9.45 8.57
N LEU A 175 2.15 -8.64 7.60
CA LEU A 175 0.80 -8.07 7.58
C LEU A 175 -0.27 -9.15 7.48
N ALA A 176 -0.10 -10.12 6.57
CA ALA A 176 -1.03 -11.23 6.40
C ALA A 176 -1.11 -12.10 7.67
N ASP A 177 0.03 -12.36 8.32
CA ASP A 177 0.07 -13.06 9.61
C ASP A 177 -0.67 -12.26 10.70
N GLY A 178 -0.58 -10.92 10.68
CA GLY A 178 -1.34 -10.04 11.56
C GLY A 178 -2.86 -10.12 11.35
N VAL A 179 -3.32 -10.10 10.09
CA VAL A 179 -4.74 -10.28 9.75
C VAL A 179 -5.23 -11.68 10.15
N LEU A 180 -4.41 -12.72 9.95
CA LEU A 180 -4.74 -14.07 10.38
C LEU A 180 -4.92 -14.17 11.89
N LEU A 181 -4.02 -13.54 12.67
CA LEU A 181 -4.14 -13.47 14.13
C LEU A 181 -5.42 -12.75 14.54
N GLU A 182 -5.72 -11.60 13.93
CA GLU A 182 -6.95 -10.84 14.21
C GLU A 182 -8.20 -11.68 13.98
N MET A 183 -8.28 -12.38 12.83
CA MET A 183 -9.42 -13.25 12.51
C MET A 183 -9.61 -14.39 13.52
N ASN A 184 -8.52 -14.94 14.05
CA ASN A 184 -8.59 -15.98 15.09
C ASN A 184 -9.01 -15.39 16.45
N MET A 185 -8.52 -14.19 16.79
CA MET A 185 -8.81 -13.52 18.06
C MET A 185 -10.30 -13.23 18.26
N VAL A 186 -11.05 -12.95 17.18
CA VAL A 186 -12.50 -12.65 17.26
C VAL A 186 -13.31 -13.75 17.95
N ASN A 187 -12.87 -15.00 17.83
CA ASN A 187 -13.59 -16.17 18.37
C ASN A 187 -12.92 -16.77 19.62
N ASP A 188 -11.83 -16.19 20.10
CA ASP A 188 -11.05 -16.73 21.21
C ASP A 188 -11.30 -15.91 22.51
N PRO A 189 -12.00 -16.47 23.51
CA PRO A 189 -12.23 -15.78 24.78
C PRO A 189 -10.98 -15.68 25.67
N HIS A 190 -9.86 -16.30 25.29
CA HIS A 190 -8.60 -16.35 26.04
C HIS A 190 -7.51 -15.42 25.48
N VAL A 191 -7.85 -14.53 24.55
CA VAL A 191 -6.92 -13.54 23.99
C VAL A 191 -6.26 -12.72 25.10
N THR A 192 -4.92 -12.70 25.07
CA THR A 192 -4.11 -11.92 26.02
C THR A 192 -3.74 -10.56 25.45
N SER A 193 -3.30 -9.64 26.32
CA SER A 193 -2.71 -8.37 25.88
C SER A 193 -1.51 -8.57 24.97
N ASP A 194 -0.70 -9.59 25.23
CA ASP A 194 0.52 -9.87 24.47
C ASP A 194 0.17 -10.35 23.05
N THR A 195 -0.87 -11.18 22.92
CA THR A 195 -1.41 -11.60 21.62
C THR A 195 -1.93 -10.39 20.83
N TYR A 196 -2.66 -9.47 21.48
CA TYR A 196 -3.14 -8.25 20.83
C TYR A 196 -1.98 -7.34 20.38
N LEU A 197 -0.97 -7.15 21.24
CA LEU A 197 0.20 -6.34 20.92
C LEU A 197 1.00 -6.92 19.75
N GLU A 198 1.14 -8.24 19.67
CA GLU A 198 1.79 -8.89 18.54
C GLU A 198 0.96 -8.75 17.26
N MET A 199 -0.36 -8.93 17.33
CA MET A 199 -1.26 -8.72 16.20
C MET A 199 -1.14 -7.28 15.66
N ILE A 200 -1.24 -6.26 16.51
CA ILE A 200 -1.19 -4.87 16.03
C ILE A 200 0.22 -4.49 15.53
N ARG A 201 1.27 -5.07 16.12
CA ARG A 201 2.64 -4.95 15.59
C ARG A 201 2.69 -5.44 14.15
N LEU A 202 2.20 -6.65 13.90
CA LEU A 202 2.15 -7.30 12.58
C LEU A 202 1.21 -6.59 11.59
N LYS A 203 -0.01 -6.23 12.00
CA LYS A 203 -1.00 -5.58 11.11
C LYS A 203 -0.63 -4.14 10.75
N THR A 204 0.06 -3.43 11.65
CA THR A 204 0.28 -1.98 11.49
C THR A 204 1.75 -1.56 11.52
N ALA A 205 2.50 -1.93 12.57
CA ALA A 205 3.83 -1.36 12.84
C ALA A 205 4.90 -1.84 11.84
N VAL A 206 4.87 -3.12 11.44
CA VAL A 206 5.86 -3.68 10.50
C VAL A 206 5.94 -2.92 9.18
N LEU A 207 4.81 -2.41 8.67
CA LEU A 207 4.80 -1.67 7.42
C LEU A 207 5.44 -0.29 7.56
N PHE A 208 5.36 0.33 8.75
CA PHE A 208 6.11 1.54 9.08
C PHE A 208 7.61 1.25 9.25
N GLU A 209 7.96 0.19 9.95
CA GLU A 209 9.34 -0.27 10.09
C GLU A 209 9.99 -0.51 8.71
N LYS A 210 9.34 -1.29 7.84
CA LYS A 210 9.88 -1.60 6.52
C LYS A 210 9.94 -0.36 5.63
N SER A 211 9.02 0.60 5.78
CA SER A 211 9.11 1.90 5.10
C SER A 211 10.43 2.61 5.44
N LEU A 212 10.77 2.69 6.72
CA LEU A 212 12.01 3.33 7.16
C LEU A 212 13.25 2.56 6.70
N LEU A 213 13.22 1.23 6.79
CA LEU A 213 14.32 0.38 6.36
C LEU A 213 14.58 0.47 4.85
N MET A 214 13.54 0.57 4.03
CA MET A 214 13.68 0.81 2.58
C MET A 214 14.36 2.15 2.32
N GLY A 215 13.92 3.24 2.97
CA GLY A 215 14.55 4.55 2.85
C GLY A 215 16.02 4.55 3.27
N ALA A 216 16.33 3.89 4.39
CA ALA A 216 17.69 3.73 4.91
C ALA A 216 18.59 2.95 3.94
N THR A 217 18.09 1.84 3.41
CA THR A 217 18.83 1.00 2.44
C THR A 217 19.11 1.75 1.15
N MET A 218 18.14 2.50 0.63
CA MET A 218 18.34 3.36 -0.53
C MET A 218 19.40 4.45 -0.27
N ALA A 219 19.51 4.94 0.96
CA ALA A 219 20.53 5.91 1.37
C ALA A 219 21.90 5.27 1.70
N ARG A 220 22.03 3.94 1.58
CA ARG A 220 23.21 3.16 2.02
C ARG A 220 23.57 3.39 3.49
N ALA A 221 22.56 3.46 4.34
CA ALA A 221 22.72 3.57 5.79
C ALA A 221 23.54 2.42 6.37
N SER A 222 24.32 2.71 7.41
CA SER A 222 25.00 1.69 8.20
C SER A 222 23.99 0.78 8.92
N GLU A 223 24.43 -0.40 9.35
CA GLU A 223 23.59 -1.31 10.13
C GLU A 223 23.12 -0.69 11.46
N SER A 224 23.95 0.16 12.08
CA SER A 224 23.55 0.89 13.29
C SER A 224 22.42 1.90 13.02
N GLN A 225 22.46 2.61 11.89
CA GLN A 225 21.41 3.52 11.47
C GLN A 225 20.12 2.77 11.12
N LYS A 226 20.20 1.67 10.37
CA LYS A 226 19.04 0.82 10.06
C LYS A 226 18.38 0.28 11.32
N LYS A 227 19.16 -0.19 12.30
CA LYS A 227 18.65 -0.67 13.58
C LYS A 227 17.91 0.41 14.36
N ALA A 228 18.47 1.63 14.42
CA ALA A 228 17.82 2.76 15.08
C ALA A 228 16.47 3.12 14.42
N LEU A 229 16.44 3.13 13.09
CA LEU A 229 15.23 3.41 12.31
C LEU A 229 14.17 2.30 12.46
N SER A 230 14.57 1.02 12.45
CA SER A 230 13.66 -0.11 12.72
C SER A 230 13.02 0.01 14.10
N GLN A 231 13.81 0.29 15.14
CA GLN A 231 13.29 0.48 16.50
C GLN A 231 12.32 1.65 16.60
N PHE A 232 12.57 2.74 15.86
CA PHE A 232 11.65 3.87 15.78
C PHE A 232 10.34 3.53 15.06
N GLY A 233 10.35 2.62 14.08
CA GLY A 233 9.15 2.22 13.34
C GLY A 233 8.24 1.23 14.08
N ILE A 234 8.77 0.49 15.04
CA ILE A 234 8.01 -0.53 15.82
C ILE A 234 7.48 0.03 17.14
N ARG A 235 8.17 0.99 17.75
CA ARG A 235 7.82 1.58 19.05
C ARG A 235 6.82 2.71 18.92
#